data_AF-A0A7W1FQB8-F1
#
_entry.id   AF-A0A7W1FQB8-F1
#
_cell.length_a   1.000
_cell.length_b   1.000
_cell.length_c   1.000
_cell.angle_alpha   90.00
_cell.angle_beta   90.00
_cell.angle_gamma   90.00
#
_symmetry.space_group_name_H-M   'P 1'
#
loop_
_entity.id
_entity.type
_entity.pdbx_description
1 polymer ?
#
loop_
_entity_poly.entity_id
_entity_poly.type
_entity_poly.pdbx_seq_one_letter_code
_entity_poly.pdbx_strand_id
1 'polypeptide(L)' 'MVEDDGRGIGPEEDRQEGPGGLEFMAERAALVGGTCRIGSSPLGGTRVEVVVPLPSRLLPGS' A
#
# COMPACT_ATOMS: atom_id res chain seq x y z
N MET A 1 -3.79 4.91 -4.74
CA MET A 1 -4.58 3.68 -4.51
C MET A 1 -4.55 2.87 -5.78
N VAL A 2 -4.45 1.55 -5.66
CA VAL A 2 -4.43 0.60 -6.78
C VAL A 2 -5.41 -0.53 -6.45
N GLU A 3 -6.18 -0.96 -7.45
CA GLU A 3 -7.11 -2.10 -7.36
C GLU A 3 -6.88 -3.04 -8.54
N ASP A 4 -7.04 -4.33 -8.31
CA ASP A 4 -7.22 -5.34 -9.34
C ASP A 4 -8.54 -6.10 -9.13
N ASP A 5 -9.01 -6.74 -10.20
CA ASP A 5 -10.22 -7.59 -10.23
C ASP A 5 -9.85 -9.08 -10.32
N GLY A 6 -8.65 -9.43 -9.84
CA GLY A 6 -8.15 -10.80 -9.78
C GLY A 6 -8.85 -11.62 -8.68
N ARG A 7 -8.19 -12.69 -8.24
CA ARG A 7 -8.74 -13.59 -7.19
C ARG A 7 -8.56 -13.04 -5.76
N GLY A 8 -7.88 -11.91 -5.62
CA GLY A 8 -7.53 -11.32 -4.33
C GLY A 8 -6.35 -12.01 -3.68
N ILE A 9 -6.03 -11.61 -2.45
CA ILE A 9 -5.02 -12.27 -1.61
C ILE A 9 -5.76 -13.13 -0.60
N GLY A 10 -5.73 -14.45 -0.79
CA GLY A 10 -6.23 -15.40 0.18
C GLY A 10 -5.26 -15.63 1.34
N PRO A 11 -5.73 -16.15 2.49
CA PRO A 11 -4.87 -16.45 3.64
C PRO A 11 -3.78 -17.51 3.36
N GLU A 12 -3.85 -18.23 2.24
CA GLU A 12 -2.82 -19.20 1.83
C GLU A 12 -1.72 -18.61 0.92
N GLU A 13 -1.95 -17.46 0.30
CA GLU A 13 -0.96 -16.80 -0.59
C GLU A 13 0.07 -15.98 0.19
N ASP A 14 -0.24 -15.66 1.46
CA ASP A 14 0.63 -14.97 2.43
C ASP A 14 1.83 -15.84 2.91
N ARG A 15 1.94 -17.08 2.41
CA ARG A 15 2.93 -18.08 2.83
C ARG A 15 4.11 -18.29 1.88
N GLN A 16 4.27 -17.47 0.84
CA GLN A 16 5.47 -17.57 0.00
C GLN A 16 6.72 -17.12 0.78
N GLU A 17 7.80 -17.89 0.66
CA GLU A 17 9.03 -17.77 1.43
C GLU A 17 9.77 -16.44 1.15
N GLY A 18 9.62 -15.47 2.06
CA GLY A 18 10.35 -14.19 2.07
C GLY A 18 9.44 -12.96 2.03
N PRO A 19 9.98 -11.73 2.26
CA PRO A 19 9.17 -10.53 2.20
C PRO A 19 8.60 -10.34 0.80
N GLY A 20 7.28 -10.42 0.67
CA GLY A 20 6.58 -10.24 -0.61
C GLY A 20 6.61 -8.78 -1.07
N GLY A 21 6.29 -8.54 -2.35
CA GLY A 21 6.21 -7.18 -2.91
C GLY A 21 5.29 -6.25 -2.10
N LEU A 22 4.24 -6.79 -1.48
CA LEU A 22 3.29 -6.07 -0.63
C LEU A 22 3.87 -5.65 0.73
N GLU A 23 4.71 -6.51 1.33
CA GLU A 23 5.43 -6.18 2.56
C GLU A 23 6.42 -5.04 2.31
N PHE A 24 7.17 -5.11 1.20
CA PHE A 24 8.03 -4.00 0.79
C PHE A 24 7.25 -2.70 0.57
N MET A 25 6.04 -2.74 0.00
CA MET A 25 5.20 -1.55 -0.14
C MET A 25 4.84 -0.93 1.22
N ALA A 26 4.56 -1.76 2.23
CA ALA A 26 4.30 -1.30 3.59
C ALA A 26 5.54 -0.67 4.24
N GLU A 27 6.70 -1.31 4.13
CA GLU A 27 7.98 -0.76 4.60
C GLU A 27 8.30 0.58 3.94
N ARG A 28 8.15 0.65 2.61
CA ARG A 28 8.46 1.88 1.86
C ARG A 28 7.51 3.02 2.19
N ALA A 29 6.24 2.74 2.47
CA ALA A 29 5.30 3.75 2.95
C ALA A 29 5.73 4.29 4.32
N ALA A 30 6.14 3.41 5.23
CA ALA A 30 6.62 3.81 6.56
C ALA A 30 7.87 4.70 6.49
N LEU A 31 8.81 4.41 5.57
CA LEU A 31 10.04 5.21 5.39
C LEU A 31 9.77 6.69 5.03
N VAL A 32 8.62 7.00 4.46
CA VAL A 32 8.22 8.37 4.10
C VAL A 32 7.18 8.96 5.07
N GLY A 33 7.01 8.35 6.24
CA GLY A 33 6.04 8.78 7.26
C GLY A 33 4.58 8.49 6.87
N GLY A 34 4.37 7.58 5.93
CA GLY A 34 3.05 7.17 5.45
C GLY A 34 2.58 5.83 6.03
N THR A 35 1.42 5.39 5.54
CA THR A 35 0.81 4.10 5.85
C THR A 35 0.42 3.38 4.57
N CYS A 36 0.46 2.05 4.60
CA CYS A 36 -0.03 1.17 3.53
C CYS A 36 -1.10 0.24 4.09
N ARG A 37 -2.26 0.16 3.46
CA ARG A 37 -3.34 -0.78 3.78
C ARG A 37 -3.58 -1.69 2.57
N ILE A 38 -3.59 -2.99 2.81
CA ILE A 38 -3.79 -4.03 1.82
C ILE A 38 -5.03 -4.83 2.23
N GLY A 39 -5.92 -5.11 1.28
CA GLY A 39 -7.11 -5.91 1.53
C GLY A 39 -7.81 -6.31 0.23
N SER A 40 -9.01 -6.86 0.35
CA SER A 40 -9.82 -7.23 -0.82
C SER A 40 -10.47 -6.01 -1.47
N SER A 41 -10.53 -6.03 -2.80
CA SER A 41 -11.33 -5.14 -3.62
C SER A 41 -12.82 -5.55 -3.56
N PRO A 42 -13.77 -4.60 -3.71
CA PRO A 42 -15.20 -4.93 -3.83
C PRO A 42 -15.54 -5.91 -4.97
N LEU A 43 -14.68 -6.01 -5.99
CA LEU A 43 -14.84 -6.91 -7.14
C LEU A 43 -14.11 -8.25 -6.95
N GLY A 44 -13.53 -8.50 -5.78
CA GLY A 44 -12.91 -9.78 -5.42
C GLY A 44 -11.40 -9.85 -5.62
N GLY A 45 -10.76 -8.86 -6.26
CA GLY A 45 -9.31 -8.77 -6.37
C GLY A 45 -8.63 -8.09 -5.18
N THR A 46 -7.46 -7.51 -5.36
CA THR A 46 -6.71 -6.81 -4.29
C THR A 46 -6.91 -5.31 -4.36
N ARG A 47 -6.95 -4.67 -3.20
CA ARG A 47 -6.88 -3.22 -3.04
C ARG A 47 -5.67 -2.85 -2.19
N VAL A 48 -4.86 -1.93 -2.70
CA VAL A 48 -3.71 -1.35 -2.00
C VAL A 48 -3.88 0.17 -1.89
N GLU A 49 -3.89 0.67 -0.65
CA GLU A 49 -4.04 2.08 -0.34
C GLU A 49 -2.81 2.60 0.40
N VAL A 50 -2.13 3.58 -0.18
CA VAL A 50 -0.99 4.27 0.42
C VAL A 50 -1.36 5.71 0.73
N VAL A 51 -1.15 6.14 1.96
CA VAL A 51 -1.34 7.52 2.42
C VAL A 51 0.00 8.04 2.90
N VAL A 52 0.47 9.16 2.33
CA VAL A 52 1.74 9.80 2.69
C VAL A 52 1.51 11.28 3.01
N PRO A 53 2.27 11.86 3.96
CA PRO A 53 2.22 13.28 4.21
C PRO A 53 2.70 14.06 2.98
N LEU A 54 1.98 15.13 2.64
CA LEU A 54 2.46 16.09 1.65
C LEU A 54 3.44 17.04 2.35
N PRO A 55 4.61 17.33 1.76
CA PRO A 55 5.47 18.38 2.28
C PRO A 55 4.69 19.69 2.26
N SER A 56 4.68 20.40 3.39
CA SER A 56 4.17 21.76 3.44
C SER A 56 4.89 22.57 2.37
N ARG A 57 4.16 23.08 1.38
CA ARG A 57 4.70 24.08 0.45
C ARG A 57 5.11 25.26 1.31
N LEU A 58 6.41 25.42 1.56
CA LEU A 58 6.95 26.69 2.03
C LEU A 58 6.61 27.69 0.92
N LEU A 59 5.56 28.47 1.12
CA LEU A 59 5.34 29.64 0.29
C LEU A 59 6.58 30.53 0.49
N PRO A 60 7.32 30.88 -0.58
CA PRO A 60 8.44 31.78 -0.43
C PRO A 60 7.92 33.14 0.05
N GLY A 61 8.41 33.58 1.22
CA GLY A 61 8.50 34.98 1.66
C GLY A 61 7.17 35.75 1.84
N SER A 62 6.80 35.99 3.10
CA SER A 62 6.13 37.23 3.51
C SER A 62 7.17 38.28 3.86
#